data_AF-A0A8S8YTQ6-F1
#
_entry.id   AF-A0A8S8YTQ6-F1
#
_cell.length_a   1.000
_cell.length_b   1.000
_cell.length_c   1.000
_cell.angle_alpha   90.00
_cell.angle_beta   90.00
_cell.angle_gamma   90.00
#
_symmetry.space_group_name_H-M   'P 1'
#
loop_
_entity.id
_entity.type
_entity.pdbx_description
1 polymer ?
#
loop_
_entity_poly.entity_id
_entity_poly.type
_entity_poly.pdbx_seq_one_letter_code
_entity_poly.pdbx_strand_id
1 'polypeptide(L)'
;MMLESGAYTAIASHDLPVIDHALKSLESRGLGPGKDDPRHDTPYQGPKEKGPVYEFSISFGVRGNIRRSLAEKGHRTRIYLPYGTKWYEYGRGDLERIQT
;
A
#
# COMPACT_ATOMS: atom_id res chain seq x y z
N MET A 1 11.34 -11.19 6.72
CA MET A 1 10.76 -10.23 5.74
C MET A 1 10.37 -8.93 6.45
N MET A 2 10.30 -7.76 5.79
CA MET A 2 10.07 -6.43 6.44
C MET A 2 8.86 -6.35 7.39
N LEU A 3 7.80 -7.13 7.12
CA LEU A 3 6.63 -7.22 8.00
C LEU A 3 6.91 -7.93 9.34
N GLU A 4 7.99 -8.70 9.45
CA GLU A 4 8.41 -9.39 10.69
C GLU A 4 9.31 -8.54 11.56
N SER A 5 10.06 -7.61 10.98
CA SER A 5 11.10 -6.86 11.68
C SER A 5 10.55 -5.67 12.49
N GLY A 6 9.23 -5.58 12.70
CA GLY A 6 8.57 -4.41 13.29
C GLY A 6 8.65 -3.14 12.42
N ALA A 7 9.23 -3.21 11.22
CA ALA A 7 9.40 -2.04 10.39
C ALA A 7 8.07 -1.61 9.74
N TYR A 8 7.95 -0.30 9.50
CA TYR A 8 6.90 0.26 8.68
C TYR A 8 7.06 -0.22 7.24
N THR A 9 5.99 -0.79 6.66
CA THR A 9 6.05 -1.38 5.31
C THR A 9 5.03 -0.74 4.37
N ALA A 10 5.49 -0.14 3.29
CA ALA A 10 4.65 0.28 2.18
C ALA A 10 4.60 -0.82 1.11
N ILE A 11 3.40 -1.33 0.83
CA ILE A 11 3.14 -2.34 -0.20
C ILE A 11 2.79 -1.59 -1.49
N ALA A 12 3.78 -1.39 -2.36
CA ALA A 12 3.63 -0.67 -3.61
C ALA A 12 3.38 -1.65 -4.78
N SER A 13 2.13 -2.07 -4.97
CA SER A 13 1.77 -2.96 -6.07
C SER A 13 0.32 -2.74 -6.50
N HIS A 14 0.06 -3.00 -7.78
CA HIS A 14 -1.27 -3.01 -8.38
C HIS A 14 -1.73 -4.44 -8.77
N ASP A 15 -0.89 -5.45 -8.56
CA ASP A 15 -1.17 -6.84 -8.93
C ASP A 15 -2.08 -7.50 -7.91
N LEU A 16 -3.24 -7.98 -8.36
CA LEU A 16 -4.23 -8.62 -7.49
C LEU A 16 -3.66 -9.79 -6.67
N PRO A 17 -2.88 -10.73 -7.24
CA PRO A 17 -2.32 -11.84 -6.46
C PRO A 17 -1.36 -11.37 -5.37
N VAL A 18 -0.57 -10.31 -5.64
CA VAL A 18 0.37 -9.74 -4.67
C VAL A 18 -0.38 -9.06 -3.54
N ILE A 19 -1.43 -8.31 -3.87
CA ILE A 19 -2.28 -7.65 -2.89
C ILE A 19 -3.02 -8.68 -2.03
N ASP A 20 -3.58 -9.73 -2.63
CA ASP A 20 -4.26 -10.80 -1.89
C ASP A 20 -3.31 -11.56 -0.96
N HIS A 21 -2.11 -11.91 -1.45
CA HIS A 21 -1.07 -12.52 -0.63
C HIS A 21 -0.67 -11.61 0.53
N ALA A 22 -0.51 -10.31 0.28
CA ALA A 22 -0.17 -9.35 1.32
C ALA A 22 -1.27 -9.24 2.37
N LEU A 23 -2.55 -9.20 1.97
CA LEU A 23 -3.69 -9.19 2.88
C LEU A 23 -3.72 -10.44 3.76
N LYS A 24 -3.57 -11.63 3.17
CA LYS A 24 -3.46 -12.90 3.92
C LYS A 24 -2.29 -12.91 4.88
N SER A 25 -1.15 -12.37 4.45
CA SER A 25 0.04 -12.24 5.28
C SER A 25 -0.18 -11.31 6.47
N LEU A 26 -0.88 -10.18 6.27
CA LEU A 26 -1.24 -9.26 7.35
C LEU A 26 -2.21 -9.92 8.33
N GLU A 27 -3.25 -10.59 7.82
CA GLU A 27 -4.25 -11.29 8.63
C GLU A 27 -3.63 -12.38 9.50
N SER A 28 -2.76 -13.22 8.93
CA SER A 28 -2.04 -14.29 9.66
C SER A 28 -1.17 -13.77 10.80
N ARG A 29 -0.82 -12.47 10.77
CA ARG A 29 0.03 -11.80 11.75
C ARG A 29 -0.77 -10.91 12.71
N GLY A 30 -2.11 -10.95 12.63
CA GLY A 30 -2.98 -10.11 13.44
C GLY A 30 -2.95 -8.63 13.06
N LEU A 31 -2.29 -8.26 11.95
CA LEU A 31 -2.20 -6.89 11.46
C LEU A 31 -3.45 -6.56 10.65
N GLY A 32 -4.09 -5.44 10.98
CA GLY A 32 -5.35 -5.08 10.35
C GLY A 32 -5.79 -3.66 10.67
N PRO A 33 -6.77 -3.14 9.92
CA PRO A 33 -7.35 -1.84 10.20
C PRO A 33 -7.96 -1.81 11.60
N GLY A 34 -7.56 -0.84 12.42
CA GLY A 34 -8.04 -0.69 13.80
C GLY A 34 -7.48 -1.71 14.81
N LYS A 35 -6.49 -2.52 14.43
CA LYS A 35 -5.77 -3.42 15.36
C LYS A 35 -4.44 -2.82 15.76
N ASP A 36 -4.08 -2.97 17.04
CA ASP A 36 -2.75 -2.63 17.52
C ASP A 36 -1.69 -3.57 16.95
N ASP A 37 -0.47 -3.07 16.81
CA ASP A 37 0.65 -3.83 16.27
C ASP A 37 1.20 -4.81 17.31
N PRO A 38 1.04 -6.13 17.15
CA PRO A 38 1.55 -7.11 18.11
C PRO A 38 3.08 -7.20 18.10
N ARG A 39 3.77 -6.53 17.17
CA ARG A 39 5.23 -6.53 17.05
C ARG A 39 5.91 -5.54 18.01
N HIS A 40 5.14 -4.65 18.64
CA HIS A 40 5.65 -3.66 19.58
C HIS A 40 4.94 -3.78 20.93
N ASP A 41 5.70 -3.78 22.02
CA ASP A 41 5.14 -3.79 23.39
C ASP A 41 4.33 -2.53 23.71
N THR A 42 4.61 -1.43 22.99
CA THR A 42 3.88 -0.17 23.09
C THR A 42 3.28 0.21 21.73
N PRO A 43 2.07 0.82 21.69
CA PRO A 43 1.44 1.20 20.43
C PRO A 43 2.29 2.19 19.63
N TYR A 44 2.95 1.74 18.56
CA TYR A 44 3.68 2.61 17.65
C TYR A 44 2.69 3.40 16.77
N GLN A 45 2.49 4.68 17.07
CA GLN A 45 1.56 5.55 16.35
C GLN A 45 2.11 6.06 15.01
N GLY A 46 3.41 5.91 14.75
CA GLY A 46 4.09 6.44 13.57
C GLY A 46 3.89 7.95 13.37
N PRO A 47 4.42 8.52 12.28
CA PRO A 47 4.02 9.85 11.85
C PRO A 47 2.53 9.87 11.51
N LYS A 48 1.80 10.91 11.94
CA LYS A 48 0.35 11.10 11.66
C LYS A 48 -0.01 10.86 10.18
N GLU A 49 0.92 11.22 9.30
CA GLU A 49 0.83 11.07 7.86
C GLU A 49 0.96 9.63 7.37
N LYS A 50 1.79 8.79 7.99
CA LYS A 50 2.08 7.42 7.56
C LYS A 50 1.21 6.36 8.26
N GLY A 51 0.75 6.66 9.48
CA GLY A 51 -0.08 5.76 10.26
C GLY A 51 0.69 4.57 10.82
N PRO A 52 -0.01 3.72 11.60
CA PRO A 52 0.61 2.58 12.25
C PRO A 52 0.86 1.46 11.21
N VAL A 53 2.06 0.89 11.26
CA VAL A 53 2.42 -0.42 10.68
C VAL A 53 2.60 -0.50 9.16
N TYR A 54 1.59 -0.15 8.34
CA TYR A 54 1.64 -0.39 6.89
C TYR A 54 0.73 0.52 6.05
N GLU A 55 1.00 0.56 4.74
CA GLU A 55 0.13 1.20 3.75
C GLU A 55 0.19 0.51 2.38
N PHE A 56 -0.89 0.59 1.61
CA PHE A 56 -0.92 0.19 0.21
C PHE A 56 -0.72 1.40 -0.70
N SER A 57 0.33 1.39 -1.53
CA SER A 57 0.60 2.45 -2.50
C SER A 57 0.29 1.97 -3.91
N ILE A 58 -0.59 2.71 -4.61
CA ILE A 58 -1.00 2.40 -5.99
C ILE A 58 -0.71 3.60 -6.87
N SER A 59 -0.13 3.37 -8.06
CA SER A 59 0.14 4.42 -9.04
C SER A 59 -1.14 5.06 -9.58
N PHE A 60 -1.12 6.39 -9.74
CA PHE A 60 -2.24 7.14 -10.29
C PHE A 60 -2.59 6.64 -11.71
N GLY A 61 -3.88 6.42 -11.97
CA GLY A 61 -4.39 5.90 -13.24
C GLY A 61 -4.44 4.35 -13.33
N VAL A 62 -3.79 3.63 -12.41
CA VAL A 62 -3.76 2.16 -12.42
C VAL A 62 -4.76 1.60 -11.40
N ARG A 63 -5.69 0.76 -11.87
CA ARG A 63 -6.64 -0.03 -11.05
C ARG A 63 -7.27 0.71 -9.86
N GLY A 64 -7.84 1.90 -10.10
CA GLY A 64 -8.46 2.73 -9.06
C GLY A 64 -9.66 2.10 -8.34
N ASN A 65 -10.25 1.01 -8.86
CA ASN A 65 -11.25 0.18 -8.19
C ASN A 65 -10.66 -0.58 -6.98
N ILE A 66 -9.45 -1.12 -7.12
CA ILE A 66 -8.77 -1.86 -6.04
C ILE A 66 -8.49 -0.93 -4.86
N ARG A 67 -7.95 0.27 -5.15
CA ARG A 67 -7.69 1.28 -4.13
C ARG A 67 -8.96 1.62 -3.32
N ARG A 68 -10.07 1.85 -4.02
CA ARG A 68 -11.36 2.16 -3.39
C ARG A 68 -11.83 0.99 -2.51
N SER A 69 -11.77 -0.24 -3.02
CA SER A 69 -12.14 -1.43 -2.24
C SER A 69 -11.26 -1.61 -1.00
N LEU A 70 -9.95 -1.37 -1.08
CA LEU A 70 -9.04 -1.42 0.07
C LEU A 70 -9.37 -0.33 1.10
N ALA A 71 -9.67 0.88 0.65
CA ALA A 71 -10.06 1.99 1.51
C ALA A 71 -11.41 1.73 2.21
N GLU A 72 -12.39 1.17 1.50
CA GLU A 72 -13.68 0.75 2.07
C GLU A 72 -13.52 -0.32 3.16
N LYS A 73 -12.54 -1.22 3.00
CA LYS A 73 -12.16 -2.22 4.02
C LYS A 73 -11.37 -1.63 5.19
N GLY A 74 -11.13 -0.31 5.21
CA GLY A 74 -10.40 0.39 6.26
C GLY A 74 -8.88 0.35 6.14
N HIS A 75 -8.33 -0.27 5.09
CA HIS A 75 -6.88 -0.27 4.88
C HIS A 75 -6.39 1.11 4.43
N ARG A 76 -5.23 1.50 4.95
CA ARG A 76 -4.59 2.76 4.54
C ARG A 76 -4.08 2.63 3.11
N THR A 77 -4.53 3.54 2.25
CA THR A 77 -4.12 3.58 0.85
C THR A 77 -3.49 4.93 0.50
N ARG A 78 -2.49 4.91 -0.37
CA ARG A 78 -1.85 6.08 -0.97
C ARG A 78 -1.87 5.99 -2.47
N ILE A 79 -1.88 7.17 -3.10
CA ILE A 79 -1.72 7.31 -4.54
C ILE A 79 -0.33 7.87 -4.81
N TYR A 80 0.43 7.19 -5.67
CA TYR A 80 1.63 7.77 -6.24
C TYR A 80 1.25 8.65 -7.44
N LEU A 81 1.37 9.97 -7.28
CA LEU A 81 1.07 10.96 -8.31
C LEU A 81 2.38 11.57 -8.82
N PRO A 82 2.83 11.24 -10.05
CA PRO A 82 3.95 11.94 -10.66
C PRO A 82 3.55 13.38 -10.98
N TYR A 83 4.44 14.35 -10.72
CA TYR A 83 4.24 15.77 -11.00
C TYR A 83 5.49 16.38 -11.64
N GLY A 84 5.36 17.56 -12.27
CA GLY A 84 6.47 18.29 -12.90
C GLY A 84 6.45 18.24 -14.42
N THR A 85 7.26 19.09 -15.08
CA THR A 85 7.23 19.31 -16.54
C THR A 85 7.63 18.10 -17.39
N LYS A 86 8.34 17.12 -16.82
CA LYS A 86 8.76 15.87 -17.48
C LYS A 86 7.83 14.67 -17.23
N TRP A 87 6.62 14.92 -16.73
CA TRP A 87 5.62 13.88 -16.44
C TRP A 87 5.33 12.96 -17.65
N TYR A 88 5.43 13.51 -18.87
CA TYR A 88 5.18 12.77 -20.11
C TYR A 88 6.20 11.65 -20.36
N GLU A 89 7.48 11.86 -20.04
CA GLU A 89 8.53 10.84 -20.21
C GLU A 89 8.34 9.67 -19.21
N TYR A 90 7.88 9.98 -18.00
CA TYR A 90 7.60 8.99 -16.96
C TYR A 90 6.35 8.16 -17.27
N GLY A 91 5.27 8.81 -17.75
CA GLY A 91 4.01 8.11 -18.07
C GLY A 91 4.08 7.23 -19.32
N ARG A 92 5.01 7.50 -20.24
CA ARG A 92 5.08 6.78 -21.53
C ARG A 92 5.46 5.30 -21.37
N GLY A 93 6.32 4.96 -20.41
CA GLY A 93 6.69 3.57 -20.12
C GLY A 93 5.58 2.75 -19.44
N ASP A 94 4.73 3.40 -18.65
CA ASP A 94 3.60 2.76 -17.97
C ASP A 94 2.40 2.56 -18.90
N LEU A 95 2.17 3.48 -19.84
CA LEU A 95 1.10 3.38 -20.85
C LEU A 95 1.25 2.15 -21.77
N GLU A 96 2.48 1.76 -22.13
CA GLU A 96 2.73 0.57 -22.97
C GLU A 96 2.48 -0.75 -22.20
N ARG A 97 2.71 -0.79 -20.88
CA ARG A 97 2.51 -2.01 -20.06
C ARG A 97 1.08 -2.25 -19.61
N ILE A 98 0.20 -1.25 -19.69
CA ILE A 98 -1.22 -1.37 -19.30
C ILE A 98 -2.09 -1.92 -20.43
N GLN A 99 -1.58 -1.95 -21.68
CA GLN A 99 -2.32 -2.41 -22.87
C GLN A 99 -1.95 -3.82 -23.38
N THR A 100 -1.01 -4.52 -22.74
CA THR A 100 -0.61 -5.91 -23.10
C THR A 100 -1.07 -6.88 -22.03
#